data_AF-A0ABD6CPQ2-F1
#
_entry.id   AF-A0ABD6CPQ2-F1
#
_cell.length_a   1.000
_cell.length_b   1.000
_cell.length_c   1.000
_cell.angle_alpha   90.00
_cell.angle_beta   90.00
_cell.angle_gamma   90.00
#
_symmetry.space_group_name_H-M   'P 1'
#
loop_
_entity.id
_entity.type
_entity.pdbx_description
1 polymer ?
#
loop_
_entity_poly.entity_id
_entity_poly.type
_entity_poly.pdbx_seq_one_letter_code
_entity_poly.pdbx_strand_id
1 'polypeptide(L)' 'DAYAARTTTADVASLGFEAVRVLIPEAQPLFQGEPFFGERARTVPEELGFEADLDRAYHPFP' A
#
# COMPACT_ATOMS: atom_id res chain seq x y z
N ASP A 1 -6.66 -7.23 9.19
CA ASP A 1 -5.72 -8.38 9.07
C ASP A 1 -4.70 -8.19 7.96
N ALA A 2 -3.54 -8.86 8.11
CA ALA A 2 -2.51 -8.92 7.08
C ALA A 2 -2.52 -10.29 6.42
N TYR A 3 -2.50 -10.30 5.08
CA TYR A 3 -2.45 -11.52 4.28
C TYR A 3 -1.16 -11.56 3.48
N ALA A 4 -0.55 -12.74 3.38
CA ALA A 4 0.66 -12.94 2.60
C ALA A 4 0.52 -14.18 1.71
N ALA A 5 0.99 -14.08 0.48
CA ALA A 5 1.08 -15.18 -0.45
C ALA A 5 2.49 -15.25 -1.04
N ARG A 6 3.10 -16.44 -0.98
CA ARG A 6 4.36 -16.70 -1.66
C ARG A 6 4.16 -16.67 -3.17
N THR A 7 4.98 -15.88 -3.85
CA THR A 7 4.94 -15.75 -5.32
C THR A 7 6.25 -16.21 -5.97
N THR A 8 7.21 -16.72 -5.21
CA THR A 8 8.48 -17.22 -5.73
C THR A 8 8.28 -18.42 -6.66
N THR A 9 8.75 -18.30 -7.91
CA THR A 9 8.85 -19.42 -8.85
C THR A 9 10.00 -20.36 -8.47
N ALA A 10 9.92 -21.62 -8.89
CA ALA A 10 10.86 -22.65 -8.43
C ALA A 10 12.32 -22.40 -8.86
N ASP A 11 12.52 -21.87 -10.07
CA ASP A 11 13.82 -21.48 -10.63
C ASP A 11 14.47 -20.36 -9.79
N VAL A 12 13.71 -19.32 -9.45
CA VAL A 12 14.18 -18.21 -8.62
C VAL A 12 14.45 -18.66 -7.18
N ALA A 13 13.61 -19.56 -6.64
CA ALA A 13 13.84 -20.16 -5.34
C ALA A 13 15.13 -20.98 -5.30
N SER A 14 15.49 -21.67 -6.40
CA SER A 14 16.74 -22.46 -6.48
C SER A 14 18.01 -21.59 -6.41
N LEU A 15 17.88 -20.30 -6.76
CA LEU A 15 18.93 -19.29 -6.60
C LEU A 15 19.00 -18.71 -5.18
N GLY A 16 18.10 -19.12 -4.27
CA GLY A 16 18.05 -18.67 -2.88
C GLY A 16 17.21 -17.42 -2.61
N PHE A 17 16.43 -16.94 -3.59
CA PHE A 17 15.54 -15.80 -3.42
C PHE A 17 14.15 -16.19 -2.92
N GLU A 18 13.47 -15.25 -2.27
CA GLU A 18 12.07 -15.38 -1.85
C GLU A 18 11.29 -14.10 -2.21
N ALA A 19 10.15 -14.27 -2.85
CA ALA A 19 9.21 -13.22 -3.22
C ALA A 19 7.84 -13.49 -2.59
N VAL A 20 7.29 -12.48 -1.93
CA VAL A 20 5.99 -12.56 -1.25
C VAL A 20 5.17 -11.34 -1.64
N ARG A 21 3.89 -11.55 -1.93
CA ARG A 21 2.91 -10.47 -2.03
C ARG A 21 2.16 -10.36 -0.70
N VAL A 22 2.23 -9.17 -0.11
CA VAL A 22 1.50 -8.83 1.12
C VAL A 22 0.31 -7.93 0.77
N LEU A 23 -0.84 -8.20 1.38
CA LEU A 23 -2.04 -7.38 1.28
C LEU A 23 -2.52 -7.02 2.68
N ILE A 24 -2.70 -5.72 2.91
CA ILE A 24 -3.37 -5.18 4.10
C ILE A 24 -4.58 -4.40 3.57
N PRO A 25 -5.81 -4.95 3.62
CA PRO A 25 -6.96 -4.34 2.96
C PRO A 25 -7.26 -2.90 3.39
N GLU A 26 -6.96 -2.57 4.64
CA GLU A 26 -7.21 -1.24 5.20
C GLU A 26 -6.10 -0.23 4.87
N ALA A 27 -4.93 -0.67 4.39
CA ALA A 27 -3.84 0.25 4.07
C ALA A 27 -4.22 1.15 2.88
N GLN A 28 -3.91 2.44 2.97
CA GLN A 28 -4.06 3.37 1.85
C GLN A 28 -2.83 3.25 0.94
N PRO A 29 -2.97 2.74 -0.30
CA PRO A 29 -1.86 2.74 -1.25
C PRO A 29 -1.67 4.13 -1.85
N LEU A 30 -0.44 4.38 -2.33
CA LEU A 30 -0.24 5.35 -3.39
C LEU A 30 -0.82 4.78 -4.69
N PHE A 31 -1.39 5.64 -5.52
CA PHE A 31 -2.06 5.24 -6.74
C PHE A 31 -1.45 5.95 -7.96
N GLN A 32 -1.86 5.51 -9.15
CA GLN A 32 -1.60 6.14 -10.46
C GLN A 32 -2.97 6.36 -11.14
N GLY A 33 -3.18 7.52 -11.78
CA GLY A 33 -4.47 7.88 -12.39
C GLY A 33 -5.48 8.49 -11.43
N GLU A 34 -6.76 8.14 -11.60
CA GLU A 34 -7.88 8.69 -10.81
C GLU A 34 -7.68 8.43 -9.31
N PRO A 35 -7.78 9.46 -8.45
CA PRO A 35 -7.60 9.28 -7.02
C PRO A 35 -8.64 8.38 -6.37
N PHE A 36 -8.19 7.55 -5.43
CA PHE A 36 -9.08 6.81 -4.55
C PHE A 36 -8.54 6.80 -3.12
N PHE A 37 -9.43 7.09 -2.17
CA PHE A 37 -9.09 7.20 -0.75
C PHE A 37 -10.02 6.33 0.08
N GLY A 38 -9.43 5.45 0.88
CA GLY A 38 -10.11 4.65 1.90
C GLY A 38 -10.37 5.45 3.18
N GLU A 39 -11.01 4.81 4.15
CA GLU A 39 -11.39 5.41 5.43
C GLU A 39 -10.18 5.98 6.18
N ARG A 40 -9.09 5.20 6.27
CA ARG A 40 -7.88 5.58 7.02
C ARG A 40 -7.19 6.82 6.47
N ALA A 41 -7.32 7.13 5.18
CA ALA A 41 -6.78 8.38 4.62
C ALA A 41 -7.49 9.63 5.18
N ARG A 42 -8.72 9.47 5.68
CA ARG A 42 -9.53 10.55 6.26
C ARG A 42 -9.39 10.60 7.78
N THR A 43 -9.38 9.46 8.45
CA THR A 43 -9.46 9.40 9.92
C THR A 43 -8.10 9.43 10.62
N VAL A 44 -7.09 8.75 10.07
CA VAL A 44 -5.78 8.60 10.74
C VAL A 44 -5.05 9.93 10.93
N PRO A 45 -5.04 10.88 9.96
CA PRO A 45 -4.45 12.19 10.20
C PRO A 45 -5.04 12.88 11.44
N GLU A 46 -6.36 12.89 11.58
CA GLU A 46 -7.07 13.52 12.70
C GLU A 46 -6.76 12.84 14.04
N GLU A 47 -6.75 11.50 14.07
CA GLU A 47 -6.35 10.71 15.26
C GLU A 47 -4.92 11.02 15.73
N LEU A 48 -4.06 11.44 14.81
CA LEU A 48 -2.68 11.83 15.07
C LEU A 48 -2.50 13.34 15.30
N GLY A 49 -3.59 14.13 15.28
CA GLY A 49 -3.56 15.58 15.48
C GLY A 49 -3.21 16.41 14.25
N PHE A 50 -3.37 15.84 13.05
CA PHE A 50 -3.18 16.49 11.74
C PHE A 50 -4.51 16.63 11.00
N GLU A 51 -4.54 17.43 9.92
CA GLU A 51 -5.67 17.52 9.01
C GLU A 51 -5.46 16.63 7.78
N ALA A 52 -6.52 15.94 7.33
CA ALA A 52 -6.48 15.18 6.09
C ALA A 52 -6.52 16.11 4.87
N ASP A 53 -5.52 16.01 3.99
CA ASP A 53 -5.37 16.84 2.80
C ASP A 53 -5.25 15.94 1.55
N LEU A 54 -6.41 15.62 0.97
CA LEU A 54 -6.54 14.61 -0.10
C LEU A 54 -6.33 15.19 -1.51
N ASP A 55 -6.48 16.50 -1.68
CA ASP A 55 -6.44 17.19 -2.99
C ASP A 55 -5.04 17.70 -3.35
N ARG A 56 -4.00 17.07 -2.78
CA ARG A 56 -2.61 17.37 -3.09
C ARG A 56 -2.24 16.98 -4.52
N ALA A 57 -1.24 17.69 -5.04
CA ALA A 57 -0.58 17.30 -6.27
C ALA A 57 -0.05 15.86 -6.16
N TYR A 58 -0.07 15.17 -7.29
CA TYR A 58 0.36 13.79 -7.38
C TYR A 58 1.77 13.59 -6.84
N HIS A 59 1.98 12.51 -6.08
CA HIS A 59 3.32 12.13 -5.70
C HIS A 59 4.10 11.69 -6.96
N PRO A 60 5.33 12.22 -7.20
CA PRO A 60 6.04 12.01 -8.47
C PRO A 60 6.49 10.55 -8.72
N PHE A 61 6.47 9.71 -7.69
CA PHE A 61 6.86 8.29 -7.75
C PHE A 61 5.91 7.47 -6.87
N PRO A 62 5.80 6.15 -7.06
CA PRO A 62 5.36 5.27 -5.98
C PRO A 62 6.32 5.33 -4.78
#